data_AF-A0A352TS74-F1
#
_entry.id   AF-A0A352TS74-F1
#
_cell.length_a   1.000
_cell.length_b   1.000
_cell.length_c   1.000
_cell.angle_alpha   90.00
_cell.angle_beta   90.00
_cell.angle_gamma   90.00
#
_symmetry.space_group_name_H-M   'P 1'
#
loop_
_entity.id
_entity.type
_entity.pdbx_description
1 polymer ?
#
loop_
_entity_poly.entity_id
_entity_poly.type
_entity_poly.pdbx_seq_one_letter_code
_entity_poly.pdbx_strand_id
1 'polypeptide(L)'
;MLCDTQLKNRIKRTKGQMQGVIDMMENDCACMEIVVQLKAIRSSIDKAIGILTTENLKQAITDTNNISSKEVEDAINIIIKGI
;
A
#
# COMPACT_ATOMS: atom_id res chain seq x y z
N MET A 1 -10.98 -12.32 -5.27
CA MET A 1 -9.94 -11.28 -5.26
C MET A 1 -8.73 -11.73 -6.10
N LEU A 2 -8.70 -11.35 -7.38
CA LEU A 2 -7.47 -11.36 -8.18
C LEU A 2 -6.73 -10.08 -7.78
N CYS A 3 -5.62 -10.21 -7.05
CA CYS A 3 -4.86 -9.06 -6.56
C CYS A 3 -4.52 -8.13 -7.74
N ASP A 4 -5.04 -6.90 -7.70
CA ASP A 4 -4.96 -5.91 -8.78
C ASP A 4 -3.51 -5.78 -9.27
N THR A 5 -3.36 -5.73 -10.60
CA THR A 5 -2.07 -5.55 -11.28
C THR A 5 -1.37 -4.28 -10.78
N GLN A 6 -2.11 -3.22 -10.44
CA GLN A 6 -1.53 -2.01 -9.88
C GLN A 6 -0.90 -2.24 -8.50
N LEU A 7 -1.58 -2.99 -7.62
CA LEU A 7 -1.07 -3.33 -6.30
C LEU A 7 0.14 -4.27 -6.42
N LYS A 8 0.10 -5.25 -7.31
CA LYS A 8 1.24 -6.12 -7.62
C LYS A 8 2.45 -5.31 -8.10
N ASN A 9 2.24 -4.30 -8.94
CA ASN A 9 3.29 -3.40 -9.42
C ASN A 9 3.84 -2.50 -8.30
N ARG A 10 3.01 -2.09 -7.33
CA ARG A 10 3.48 -1.39 -6.13
C ARG A 10 4.40 -2.28 -5.29
N ILE A 11 3.98 -3.52 -5.02
CA ILE A 11 4.81 -4.48 -4.25
C ILE A 11 6.13 -4.78 -4.96
N LYS A 12 6.12 -4.97 -6.28
CA LYS A 12 7.35 -5.13 -7.07
C LYS A 12 8.32 -3.95 -6.93
N ARG A 13 7.80 -2.72 -6.94
CA ARG A 13 8.63 -1.51 -6.72
C ARG A 13 9.21 -1.49 -5.32
N THR A 14 8.39 -1.76 -4.30
CA THR A 14 8.86 -1.82 -2.90
C THR A 14 9.92 -2.91 -2.70
N LYS A 15 9.80 -4.07 -3.37
CA LYS A 15 10.86 -5.08 -3.39
C LYS A 15 12.18 -4.52 -3.94
N GLY A 16 12.15 -3.79 -5.05
CA GLY A 16 13.35 -3.17 -5.63
C GLY A 16 13.97 -2.11 -4.70
N GLN A 17 13.14 -1.34 -3.99
CA GLN A 17 13.63 -0.38 -3.00
C GLN A 17 14.30 -1.08 -1.80
N MET A 18 13.74 -2.19 -1.32
CA MET A 18 14.36 -3.00 -0.26
C MET A 18 15.72 -3.56 -0.70
N GLN A 19 15.84 -4.01 -1.96
CA GLN A 19 17.13 -4.42 -2.51
C GLN A 19 18.13 -3.25 -2.50
N GLY A 20 17.71 -2.07 -2.96
CA GLY A 20 18.57 -0.88 -2.93
C GLY A 20 19.03 -0.48 -1.52
N VAL A 21 18.23 -0.72 -0.48
CA VAL A 21 18.66 -0.52 0.92
C VAL A 21 19.78 -1.49 1.31
N ILE A 22 19.69 -2.76 0.90
CA ILE A 22 20.75 -3.74 1.15
C ILE A 22 22.03 -3.29 0.44
N ASP A 23 21.93 -2.91 -0.84
CA ASP A 23 23.08 -2.43 -1.61
C ASP A 23 23.71 -1.17 -0.96
N MET A 24 22.92 -0.26 -0.41
CA MET A 24 23.42 0.89 0.36
C MET A 24 24.20 0.48 1.60
N MET A 25 23.73 -0.55 2.32
CA MET A 25 24.43 -1.08 3.49
C MET A 25 25.75 -1.75 3.12
N GLU A 26 25.78 -2.48 2.00
CA GLU A 26 27.00 -3.12 1.48
C GLU A 26 28.04 -2.11 1.00
N ASN A 27 27.62 -0.90 0.61
CA ASN A 27 28.48 0.19 0.16
C ASN A 27 28.81 1.22 1.26
N ASP A 28 28.61 0.87 2.54
CA ASP A 28 28.87 1.74 3.70
C ASP A 28 28.20 3.13 3.62
N CYS A 29 27.00 3.22 3.00
CA CYS A 29 26.22 4.47 2.98
C CYS A 29 25.88 4.95 4.39
N ALA A 30 25.69 6.26 4.54
CA ALA A 30 25.38 6.84 5.84
C ALA A 30 24.03 6.33 6.37
N CYS A 31 23.97 5.97 7.65
CA CYS A 31 22.76 5.48 8.31
C CYS A 31 21.55 6.41 8.12
N MET A 32 21.77 7.72 8.05
CA MET A 32 20.69 8.69 7.85
C MET A 32 20.05 8.56 6.46
N GLU A 33 20.83 8.26 5.42
CA GLU A 33 20.32 8.04 4.06
C GLU A 33 19.50 6.74 3.99
N ILE A 34 19.98 5.68 4.66
CA ILE A 34 19.23 4.42 4.81
C ILE A 34 17.88 4.67 5.50
N VAL A 35 17.86 5.46 6.57
CA VAL A 35 16.61 5.82 7.28
C VAL A 35 15.62 6.55 6.36
N VAL A 36 16.10 7.44 5.49
CA VAL A 36 15.25 8.12 4.51
C VAL A 36 14.61 7.11 3.53
N GLN A 37 15.38 6.16 3.01
CA GLN A 37 14.85 5.12 2.12
C GLN A 37 13.84 4.20 2.82
N LEU A 38 14.15 3.78 4.05
CA LEU A 38 13.23 2.96 4.85
C LEU A 38 11.90 3.68 5.13
N LYS A 39 11.92 4.99 5.39
CA LYS A 39 10.70 5.80 5.55
C LYS A 39 9.87 5.84 4.26
N ALA A 40 10.51 5.99 3.10
CA ALA A 40 9.84 5.96 1.80
C ALA A 40 9.19 4.59 1.53
N ILE A 41 9.91 3.51 1.85
CA ILE A 41 9.41 2.14 1.75
C ILE A 41 8.19 1.93 2.66
N ARG A 42 8.28 2.32 3.94
CA ARG A 42 7.17 2.25 4.89
C ARG A 42 5.93 2.94 4.35
N SER A 43 6.05 4.17 3.85
CA SER A 43 4.93 4.90 3.25
C SER A 43 4.31 4.17 2.05
N SER A 44 5.13 3.50 1.23
CA SER A 44 4.61 2.69 0.11
C SER A 44 3.82 1.47 0.59
N ILE A 45 4.30 0.81 1.65
CA ILE A 45 3.65 -0.35 2.27
C ILE A 45 2.33 0.06 2.93
N ASP A 46 2.33 1.14 3.71
CA ASP A 46 1.12 1.65 4.38
C ASP A 46 0.01 1.94 3.37
N LYS A 47 0.36 2.54 2.22
CA LYS A 47 -0.58 2.74 1.11
C LYS A 47 -1.10 1.43 0.51
N ALA A 48 -0.22 0.42 0.37
CA ALA A 48 -0.63 -0.89 -0.14
C ALA A 48 -1.62 -1.58 0.81
N ILE A 49 -1.36 -1.50 2.12
CA ILE A 49 -2.24 -2.00 3.17
C ILE A 49 -3.59 -1.31 3.09
N GLY A 50 -3.61 0.04 3.03
CA GLY A 50 -4.86 0.80 2.95
C GLY A 50 -5.74 0.41 1.76
N ILE A 51 -5.13 0.19 0.59
CA ILE A 51 -5.85 -0.29 -0.61
C ILE A 51 -6.41 -1.69 -0.38
N LEU A 52 -5.61 -2.63 0.13
CA LEU A 52 -6.06 -4.00 0.39
C LEU A 52 -7.22 -4.05 1.38
N THR A 53 -7.10 -3.31 2.48
CA THR A 53 -8.15 -3.26 3.51
C THR A 53 -9.43 -2.65 2.96
N THR A 54 -9.32 -1.62 2.13
CA THR A 54 -10.44 -0.97 1.45
C THR A 54 -11.17 -1.91 0.52
N GLU A 55 -10.44 -2.63 -0.34
CA GLU A 55 -11.04 -3.60 -1.27
C GLU A 55 -11.72 -4.75 -0.51
N ASN A 56 -11.10 -5.24 0.56
CA ASN A 56 -11.70 -6.27 1.40
C ASN A 56 -12.99 -5.78 2.08
N LEU A 57 -13.00 -4.54 2.59
CA LEU A 57 -14.17 -3.93 3.20
C LEU A 57 -15.29 -3.74 2.15
N LYS A 58 -14.95 -3.27 0.95
CA LYS A 58 -15.89 -3.12 -0.17
C LYS A 58 -16.56 -4.44 -0.50
N GLN A 59 -15.76 -5.50 -0.64
CA GLN A 59 -16.25 -6.85 -0.92
C GLN A 59 -17.19 -7.37 0.19
N ALA A 60 -16.80 -7.23 1.47
CA ALA A 60 -17.61 -7.67 2.59
C ALA A 60 -18.99 -6.98 2.66
N ILE A 61 -19.03 -5.67 2.35
CA ILE A 61 -20.28 -4.90 2.37
C ILE A 61 -21.18 -5.27 1.19
N THR A 62 -20.63 -5.39 -0.04
CA THR A 62 -21.42 -5.79 -1.22
C THR A 62 -22.00 -7.20 -1.07
N ASP A 63 -21.21 -8.14 -0.52
CA ASP A 63 -21.61 -9.54 -0.39
C ASP A 63 -22.73 -9.73 0.67
N THR A 64 -22.78 -8.86 1.68
CA THR A 64 -23.72 -8.99 2.82
C THR A 64 -25.02 -8.21 2.62
N ASN A 65 -24.99 -7.05 1.94
CA ASN A 65 -26.10 -6.08 2.02
C ASN A 65 -26.79 -5.75 0.69
N ASN A 66 -26.39 -6.33 -0.46
CA ASN A 66 -26.87 -5.90 -1.79
C ASN A 66 -26.76 -4.37 -2.04
N ILE A 67 -25.87 -3.69 -1.30
CA ILE A 67 -25.60 -2.26 -1.43
C ILE A 67 -24.77 -2.03 -2.70
N SER A 68 -25.03 -0.92 -3.39
CA SER A 68 -24.29 -0.62 -4.62
C SER A 68 -22.81 -0.36 -4.31
N SER A 69 -21.93 -0.91 -5.15
CA SER A 69 -20.46 -0.80 -4.98
C SER A 69 -19.95 0.64 -4.90
N LYS A 70 -20.73 1.60 -5.43
CA LYS A 70 -20.40 3.02 -5.51
C LYS A 70 -20.59 3.76 -4.17
N GLU A 71 -21.65 3.45 -3.43
CA GLU A 71 -21.93 4.08 -2.13
C GLU A 71 -20.87 3.70 -1.08
N VAL A 72 -20.37 2.46 -1.16
CA VAL A 72 -19.30 1.98 -0.28
C VAL A 72 -17.97 2.65 -0.60
N GLU A 73 -17.67 2.83 -1.89
CA GLU A 73 -16.44 3.47 -2.36
C GLU A 73 -16.37 4.94 -1.95
N ASP A 74 -17.50 5.66 -2.02
CA ASP A 74 -17.61 7.05 -1.56
C ASP A 74 -17.36 7.17 -0.04
N ALA A 75 -17.90 6.25 0.76
CA ALA A 75 -17.68 6.22 2.21
C ALA A 75 -16.22 5.92 2.58
N ILE A 76 -15.56 4.98 1.90
CA ILE A 76 -14.16 4.64 2.17
C ILE A 76 -13.23 5.79 1.76
N ASN A 77 -13.52 6.46 0.64
CA ASN A 77 -12.75 7.62 0.21
C ASN A 77 -12.77 8.77 1.23
N ILE A 78 -13.84 8.92 2.02
CA ILE A 78 -13.88 9.90 3.13
C ILE A 78 -12.92 9.49 4.24
N ILE A 79 -12.89 8.20 4.61
CA ILE A 79 -12.02 7.67 5.67
C ILE A 79 -10.54 7.82 5.27
N ILE A 80 -10.17 7.45 4.04
CA ILE A 80 -8.78 7.54 3.56
C ILE A 80 -8.31 8.99 3.45
N LYS A 81 -9.18 9.93 3.06
CA LYS A 81 -8.83 11.36 2.98
C LYS A 81 -8.63 12.02 4.34
N GLY A 82 -9.13 11.41 5.42
CA GLY A 82 -9.01 11.91 6.79
C GLY A 82 -7.76 11.45 7.54
N ILE A 83 -6.93 10.59 6.93
CA ILE A 83 -5.67 10.07 7.47
C ILE A 83 -4.51 10.75 6.74
#